data_AF-E3JSJ4-F1
#
_entry.id   AF-E3JSJ4-F1
#
_cell.length_a   1.000
_cell.length_b   1.000
_cell.length_c   1.000
_cell.angle_alpha   90.00
_cell.angle_beta   90.00
_cell.angle_gamma   90.00
#
_symmetry.space_group_name_H-M   'P 1'
#
loop_
_entity.id
_entity.type
_entity.pdbx_description
1 polymer ?
#
loop_
_entity_poly.entity_id
_entity_poly.type
_entity_poly.pdbx_seq_one_letter_code
_entity_poly.pdbx_strand_id
1 'polypeptide(L)'
;MSSFGLAASEGSAFNPSMNFADTLTIESRITLNSGHQIPCMGFGTSSLRNAEEACNEAIKIGYRHLDSAQSYGTEAAVAQAAQKCESGWESIFLTTKIPGTKHGKEACEEALRESLVHTANKPWDLVLLHEPLSEPNKRHQAYAVLAEAQKKGDVK
;
A
#
# COMPACT_ATOMS: atom_id res chain seq x y z
N MET A 1 -13.46 32.95 35.99
CA MET A 1 -13.55 32.61 34.55
C MET A 1 -12.25 33.07 33.93
N SER A 2 -11.37 32.30 33.30
CA SER A 2 -11.21 30.87 33.01
C SER A 2 -9.72 30.73 32.66
N SER A 3 -8.99 29.80 33.28
CA SER A 3 -7.59 29.54 32.91
C SER A 3 -7.55 28.80 31.57
N PHE A 4 -6.90 29.37 30.56
CA PHE A 4 -6.58 28.66 29.33
C PHE A 4 -5.34 27.78 29.57
N GLY A 5 -5.57 26.51 29.87
CA GLY A 5 -4.54 25.47 29.80
C GLY A 5 -4.36 25.06 28.35
N LEU A 6 -3.23 25.42 27.75
CA LEU A 6 -2.83 24.90 26.45
C LEU A 6 -2.26 23.49 26.70
N ALA A 7 -3.09 22.46 26.52
CA ALA A 7 -2.60 21.09 26.47
C ALA A 7 -1.82 20.92 25.17
N ALA A 8 -0.49 20.85 25.26
CA ALA A 8 0.32 20.32 24.19
C ALA A 8 -0.08 18.85 24.01
N SER A 9 -0.65 18.51 22.85
CA SER A 9 -0.87 17.12 22.48
C SER A 9 0.50 16.46 22.36
N GLU A 10 0.80 15.56 23.29
CA GLU A 10 1.98 14.71 23.20
C GLU A 10 1.92 13.96 21.87
N GLY A 11 2.87 14.26 20.98
CA GLY A 11 3.07 13.48 19.78
C GLY A 11 3.31 12.03 20.19
N SER A 12 2.60 11.10 19.56
CA SER A 12 2.79 9.68 19.84
C SER A 12 4.26 9.35 19.63
N ALA A 13 4.92 8.99 20.72
CA ALA A 13 6.27 8.50 20.69
C ALA A 13 6.32 7.34 19.68
N PHE A 14 7.26 7.42 18.74
CA PHE A 14 7.66 6.29 17.91
C PHE A 14 7.88 5.09 18.85
N ASN A 15 7.00 4.10 18.77
CA ASN A 15 7.07 2.89 19.58
C ASN A 15 7.72 1.80 18.71
N PRO A 16 9.04 1.56 18.80
CA PRO A 16 9.69 0.52 18.01
C PRO A 16 9.44 -0.80 18.73
N SER A 17 8.18 -1.26 18.78
CA SER A 17 7.84 -2.47 19.53
C SER A 17 8.17 -3.77 18.78
N MET A 18 9.13 -3.76 17.86
CA MET A 18 9.74 -4.99 17.36
C MET A 18 11.21 -5.00 17.74
N ASN A 19 11.54 -5.88 18.68
CA ASN A 19 12.91 -6.25 18.94
C ASN A 19 13.32 -7.26 17.85
N PHE A 20 14.53 -7.15 17.28
CA PHE A 20 15.02 -8.10 16.27
C PHE A 20 15.14 -9.55 16.82
N ALA A 21 15.01 -9.73 18.14
CA ALA A 21 14.93 -11.03 18.79
C ALA A 21 13.52 -11.67 18.77
N ASP A 22 12.47 -10.91 18.43
CA ASP A 22 11.11 -11.42 18.41
C ASP A 22 10.90 -12.32 17.17
N THR A 23 10.34 -13.50 17.39
CA THR A 23 10.03 -14.43 16.29
C THR A 23 8.85 -13.87 15.49
N LEU A 24 9.09 -13.53 14.23
CA LEU A 24 8.04 -13.08 13.32
C LEU A 24 7.13 -14.25 12.92
N THR A 25 5.84 -13.96 12.79
CA THR A 25 4.81 -14.89 12.30
C THR A 25 4.07 -14.27 11.12
N ILE A 26 3.20 -15.04 10.46
CA ILE A 26 2.36 -14.55 9.35
C ILE A 26 1.42 -13.40 9.79
N GLU A 27 1.10 -13.31 11.08
CA GLU A 27 0.25 -12.27 11.68
C GLU A 27 1.01 -11.03 12.15
N SER A 28 2.35 -11.07 12.12
CA SER A 28 3.18 -9.94 12.58
C SER A 28 2.92 -8.71 11.72
N ARG A 29 2.78 -7.55 12.37
CA ARG A 29 2.56 -6.24 11.74
C ARG A 29 3.51 -5.20 12.31
N ILE A 30 3.80 -4.17 11.51
CA ILE A 30 4.50 -2.96 11.95
C ILE A 30 3.68 -1.72 11.67
N THR A 31 3.85 -0.71 12.53
CA THR A 31 3.28 0.62 12.34
C THR A 31 4.19 1.46 11.46
N LEU A 32 3.66 1.95 10.35
CA LEU A 32 4.31 2.90 9.47
C LEU A 32 4.34 4.30 10.10
N ASN A 33 5.16 5.19 9.54
CA ASN A 33 5.21 6.59 9.98
C ASN A 33 3.88 7.34 9.81
N SER A 34 2.98 6.85 8.96
CA SER A 34 1.62 7.34 8.77
C SER A 34 0.65 6.90 9.88
N GLY A 35 1.07 5.99 10.76
CA GLY A 35 0.21 5.35 11.77
C GLY A 35 -0.56 4.13 11.26
N HIS A 36 -0.57 3.87 9.94
CA HIS A 36 -1.14 2.64 9.38
C HIS A 36 -0.28 1.42 9.70
N GLN A 37 -0.92 0.26 9.87
CA GLN A 37 -0.21 -1.00 10.10
C GLN A 37 -0.07 -1.79 8.79
N ILE A 38 1.11 -2.32 8.53
CA ILE A 38 1.40 -3.20 7.40
C ILE A 38 1.80 -4.60 7.93
N PRO A 39 1.31 -5.70 7.32
CA PRO A 39 1.82 -7.05 7.59
C PRO A 39 3.32 -7.15 7.25
N CYS A 40 4.09 -7.80 8.12
CA CYS A 40 5.53 -8.01 7.90
C CYS A 40 5.81 -8.97 6.74
N MET A 41 4.87 -9.87 6.44
CA MET A 41 4.97 -10.87 5.37
C MET A 41 3.97 -10.56 4.26
N GLY A 42 4.51 -10.26 3.06
CA GLY A 42 3.73 -10.03 1.84
C GLY A 42 3.94 -11.11 0.79
N PHE A 43 2.93 -11.31 -0.04
CA PHE A 43 2.97 -12.20 -1.20
C PHE A 43 3.08 -11.37 -2.49
N GLY A 44 4.25 -11.42 -3.13
CA GLY A 44 4.54 -10.70 -4.37
C GLY A 44 4.10 -11.45 -5.62
N THR A 45 3.55 -10.73 -6.59
CA THR A 45 2.96 -11.31 -7.81
C THR A 45 3.81 -11.15 -9.08
N SER A 46 5.04 -10.67 -8.96
CA SER A 46 5.95 -10.48 -10.09
C SER A 46 6.11 -11.76 -10.90
N SER A 47 5.98 -11.65 -12.22
CA SER A 47 6.16 -12.75 -13.20
C SER A 47 5.17 -13.92 -13.09
N LEU A 48 4.10 -13.81 -12.30
CA LEU A 48 3.06 -14.82 -12.22
C LEU A 48 2.12 -14.75 -13.42
N ARG A 49 1.84 -15.91 -14.04
CA ARG A 49 0.83 -16.03 -15.12
C ARG A 49 -0.58 -16.32 -14.60
N ASN A 50 -0.67 -16.95 -13.43
CA ASN A 50 -1.88 -17.35 -12.72
C ASN A 50 -1.94 -16.61 -11.37
N ALA A 51 -1.81 -15.28 -11.42
CA ALA A 51 -1.65 -14.46 -10.22
C ALA A 51 -2.87 -14.54 -9.30
N GLU A 52 -4.09 -14.63 -9.84
CA GLU A 52 -5.30 -14.70 -9.02
C GLU A 52 -5.35 -16.01 -8.21
N GLU A 53 -5.12 -17.15 -8.86
CA GLU A 53 -5.08 -18.45 -8.20
C GLU A 53 -3.98 -18.50 -7.15
N ALA A 54 -2.78 -17.99 -7.46
CA ALA A 54 -1.67 -17.93 -6.54
C ALA A 54 -1.97 -17.04 -5.32
N CYS A 55 -2.61 -15.88 -5.51
CA CYS A 55 -3.05 -15.02 -4.42
C CYS A 55 -4.13 -15.69 -3.56
N ASN A 56 -5.09 -16.40 -4.17
CA ASN A 56 -6.10 -17.15 -3.42
C ASN A 56 -5.48 -18.23 -2.54
N GLU A 57 -4.48 -18.97 -3.03
CA GLU A 57 -3.73 -19.94 -2.21
C GLU A 57 -2.92 -19.26 -1.11
N ALA A 58 -2.28 -18.13 -1.40
CA ALA A 58 -1.56 -17.34 -0.39
C ALA A 58 -2.50 -16.90 0.75
N ILE A 59 -3.70 -16.41 0.43
CA ILE A 59 -4.72 -16.03 1.42
C ILE A 59 -5.13 -17.22 2.29
N LYS A 60 -5.33 -18.41 1.69
CA LYS A 60 -5.72 -19.63 2.41
C LYS A 60 -4.67 -20.06 3.45
N ILE A 61 -3.39 -19.87 3.15
CA ILE A 61 -2.30 -20.21 4.08
C ILE A 61 -1.93 -19.08 5.04
N GLY A 62 -2.69 -17.98 5.05
CA GLY A 62 -2.60 -16.94 6.07
C GLY A 62 -2.03 -15.60 5.59
N TYR A 63 -1.59 -15.45 4.33
CA TYR A 63 -1.14 -14.14 3.87
C TYR A 63 -2.27 -13.11 3.90
N ARG A 64 -1.95 -11.90 4.36
CA ARG A 64 -2.86 -10.75 4.40
C ARG A 64 -2.29 -9.52 3.71
N HIS A 65 -1.17 -9.65 3.02
CA HIS A 65 -0.57 -8.59 2.21
C HIS A 65 -0.29 -9.13 0.80
N LEU A 66 -0.94 -8.57 -0.21
CA LEU A 66 -0.69 -8.89 -1.62
C LEU A 66 0.03 -7.71 -2.28
N ASP A 67 1.16 -8.00 -2.92
CA ASP A 67 2.01 -7.02 -3.57
C ASP A 67 2.01 -7.20 -5.10
N SER A 68 1.66 -6.12 -5.78
CA SER A 68 1.55 -6.01 -7.24
C SER A 68 2.34 -4.79 -7.74
N ALA A 69 2.30 -4.57 -9.04
CA ALA A 69 2.74 -3.33 -9.70
C ALA A 69 2.04 -3.24 -11.05
N GLN A 70 1.82 -2.01 -11.56
CA GLN A 70 1.29 -1.85 -12.92
C GLN A 70 2.15 -2.55 -13.97
N SER A 71 3.48 -2.50 -13.80
CA SER A 71 4.43 -3.15 -14.71
C SER A 71 4.31 -4.69 -14.71
N TYR A 72 3.69 -5.30 -13.70
CA TYR A 72 3.46 -6.75 -13.68
C TYR A 72 2.18 -7.14 -14.40
N GLY A 73 1.22 -6.21 -14.53
CA GLY A 73 -0.10 -6.48 -15.09
C GLY A 73 -0.99 -7.34 -14.18
N THR A 74 -0.71 -7.41 -12.88
CA THR A 74 -1.40 -8.30 -11.92
C THR A 74 -2.31 -7.56 -10.93
N GLU A 75 -2.54 -6.25 -11.10
CA GLU A 75 -3.41 -5.45 -10.20
C GLU A 75 -4.85 -5.96 -10.16
N ALA A 76 -5.44 -6.30 -11.32
CA ALA A 76 -6.77 -6.88 -11.39
C ALA A 76 -6.85 -8.22 -10.63
N ALA A 77 -5.81 -9.04 -10.73
CA ALA A 77 -5.76 -10.35 -10.09
C ALA A 77 -5.70 -10.25 -8.57
N VAL A 78 -4.86 -9.36 -8.01
CA VAL A 78 -4.81 -9.16 -6.55
C VAL A 78 -6.11 -8.57 -6.01
N ALA A 79 -6.76 -7.66 -6.76
CA ALA A 79 -8.05 -7.09 -6.38
C ALA A 79 -9.15 -8.16 -6.39
N GLN A 80 -9.19 -9.03 -7.40
CA GLN A 80 -10.15 -10.14 -7.48
C GLN A 80 -9.96 -11.13 -6.33
N ALA A 81 -8.73 -11.51 -5.99
CA ALA A 81 -8.43 -12.36 -4.85
C ALA A 81 -8.89 -11.73 -3.53
N ALA A 82 -8.63 -10.43 -3.33
CA ALA A 82 -9.09 -9.70 -2.15
C ALA A 82 -10.63 -9.62 -2.04
N GLN A 83 -11.34 -9.43 -3.17
CA GLN A 83 -12.80 -9.44 -3.20
C GLN A 83 -13.41 -10.79 -2.83
N LYS A 84 -12.74 -11.89 -3.19
CA LYS A 84 -13.17 -13.26 -2.89
C LYS A 84 -12.80 -13.72 -1.48
N CYS A 85 -12.03 -12.93 -0.73
CA CYS A 85 -11.63 -13.28 0.63
C CYS A 85 -12.86 -13.29 1.56
N GLU A 86 -13.12 -14.43 2.21
CA GLU A 86 -14.25 -14.59 3.14
C GLU A 86 -14.17 -13.64 4.34
N SER A 87 -12.95 -13.29 4.79
CA SER A 87 -12.72 -12.31 5.85
C SER A 87 -12.99 -10.86 5.42
N GLY A 88 -13.35 -10.63 4.16
CA GLY A 88 -13.68 -9.34 3.58
C GLY A 88 -12.48 -8.56 3.04
N TRP A 89 -12.77 -7.59 2.17
CA TRP A 89 -11.76 -6.77 1.49
C TRP A 89 -10.75 -6.12 2.44
N GLU A 90 -11.23 -5.48 3.51
CA GLU A 90 -10.37 -4.74 4.47
C GLU A 90 -9.44 -5.65 5.28
N SER A 91 -9.61 -6.98 5.20
CA SER A 91 -8.68 -7.92 5.81
C SER A 91 -7.38 -8.09 5.00
N ILE A 92 -7.36 -7.64 3.73
CA ILE A 92 -6.23 -7.76 2.82
C ILE A 92 -5.60 -6.39 2.60
N PHE A 93 -4.31 -6.28 2.92
CA PHE A 93 -3.46 -5.15 2.60
C PHE A 93 -2.98 -5.25 1.15
N LEU A 94 -3.33 -4.30 0.30
CA LEU A 94 -2.98 -4.26 -1.11
C LEU A 94 -1.88 -3.24 -1.38
N THR A 95 -0.84 -3.68 -2.09
CA THR A 95 0.23 -2.80 -2.57
C THR A 95 0.31 -2.81 -4.09
N THR A 96 0.47 -1.63 -4.68
CA THR A 96 0.87 -1.49 -6.09
C THR A 96 1.99 -0.47 -6.26
N LYS A 97 2.55 -0.38 -7.47
CA LYS A 97 3.70 0.47 -7.81
C LYS A 97 3.51 1.13 -9.16
N ILE A 98 3.77 2.44 -9.20
CA ILE A 98 3.76 3.27 -10.42
C ILE A 98 5.12 3.13 -11.11
N PRO A 99 5.19 2.72 -12.39
CA PRO A 99 6.45 2.52 -13.10
C PRO A 99 7.10 3.86 -13.46
N GLY A 100 8.43 3.87 -13.66
CA GLY A 100 9.19 5.08 -13.95
C GLY A 100 8.72 5.83 -15.21
N THR A 101 8.15 5.10 -16.18
CA THR A 101 7.55 5.65 -17.41
C THR A 101 6.32 6.50 -17.15
N LYS A 102 5.67 6.35 -15.99
CA LYS A 102 4.48 7.10 -15.56
C LYS A 102 4.80 8.14 -14.47
N HIS A 103 6.08 8.41 -14.19
CA HIS A 103 6.46 9.50 -13.30
C HIS A 103 6.25 10.89 -13.94
N GLY A 104 6.12 11.91 -13.09
CA GLY A 104 5.64 13.24 -13.45
C GLY A 104 4.22 13.45 -12.93
N LYS A 105 3.76 14.70 -12.85
CA LYS A 105 2.47 15.02 -12.21
C LYS A 105 1.28 14.34 -12.91
N GLU A 106 0.99 14.76 -14.14
CA GLU A 106 -0.19 14.29 -14.90
C GLU A 106 -0.12 12.78 -15.18
N ALA A 107 1.06 12.27 -15.53
CA ALA A 107 1.26 10.86 -15.81
C ALA A 107 1.02 9.98 -14.56
N CYS A 108 1.41 10.46 -13.37
CA CYS A 108 1.20 9.73 -12.13
C CYS A 108 -0.25 9.83 -11.65
N GLU A 109 -0.92 10.98 -11.84
CA GLU A 109 -2.35 11.14 -11.55
C GLU A 109 -3.18 10.15 -12.38
N GLU A 110 -2.88 10.07 -13.68
CA GLU A 110 -3.52 9.13 -14.59
C GLU A 110 -3.22 7.67 -14.21
N ALA A 111 -1.96 7.35 -13.93
CA ALA A 111 -1.57 6.00 -13.54
C ALA A 111 -2.27 5.57 -12.23
N LEU A 112 -2.32 6.44 -11.22
CA LEU A 112 -3.03 6.14 -9.98
C LEU A 112 -4.52 5.87 -10.24
N ARG A 113 -5.15 6.67 -11.11
CA ARG A 113 -6.54 6.47 -11.51
C ARG A 113 -6.74 5.12 -12.21
N GLU A 114 -5.84 4.73 -13.11
CA GLU A 114 -5.83 3.41 -13.76
C GLU A 114 -5.80 2.29 -12.70
N SER A 115 -4.90 2.37 -11.72
CA SER A 115 -4.81 1.40 -10.61
C SER A 115 -6.08 1.33 -9.75
N LEU A 116 -6.74 2.48 -9.49
CA LEU A 116 -7.98 2.52 -8.70
C LEU A 116 -9.17 1.88 -9.42
N VAL A 117 -9.19 1.85 -10.76
CA VAL A 117 -10.23 1.12 -11.51
C VAL A 117 -10.23 -0.37 -11.15
N HIS A 118 -9.04 -0.97 -10.99
CA HIS A 118 -8.91 -2.39 -10.65
C HIS A 118 -9.51 -2.75 -9.29
N THR A 119 -9.51 -1.81 -8.35
CA THR A 119 -10.06 -1.99 -6.99
C THR A 119 -11.49 -1.47 -6.86
N ALA A 120 -12.18 -1.17 -7.98
CA ALA A 120 -13.50 -0.53 -8.00
C ALA A 120 -13.54 0.77 -7.16
N ASN A 121 -12.47 1.58 -7.26
CA ASN A 121 -12.23 2.82 -6.52
C ASN A 121 -12.10 2.68 -5.00
N LYS A 122 -11.89 1.46 -4.49
CA LYS A 122 -11.43 1.29 -3.11
C LYS A 122 -9.95 1.69 -3.02
N PRO A 123 -9.53 2.34 -1.93
CA PRO A 123 -8.15 2.80 -1.80
C PRO A 123 -7.19 1.62 -1.75
N TRP A 124 -6.03 1.79 -2.39
CA TRP A 124 -4.88 0.93 -2.15
C TRP A 124 -4.30 1.23 -0.76
N ASP A 125 -3.87 0.21 -0.02
CA ASP A 125 -3.26 0.42 1.29
C ASP A 125 -1.85 1.01 1.17
N LEU A 126 -1.16 0.76 0.05
CA LEU A 126 0.15 1.34 -0.25
C LEU A 126 0.36 1.48 -1.75
N VAL A 127 0.81 2.66 -2.18
CA VAL A 127 1.27 2.92 -3.55
C VAL A 127 2.69 3.42 -3.52
N LEU A 128 3.57 2.79 -4.29
CA LEU A 128 5.01 3.11 -4.36
C LEU A 128 5.40 3.69 -5.72
N LEU A 129 6.46 4.51 -5.74
CA LEU A 129 7.22 4.71 -6.97
C LEU A 129 8.10 3.47 -7.17
N HIS A 130 7.95 2.77 -8.29
CA HIS A 130 8.54 1.45 -8.46
C HIS A 130 10.08 1.48 -8.53
N GLU A 131 10.63 2.53 -9.17
CA GLU A 131 12.06 2.61 -9.45
C GLU A 131 12.55 4.06 -9.56
N PRO A 132 13.81 4.35 -9.20
CA PRO A 132 14.35 5.71 -9.26
C PRO A 132 14.90 6.09 -10.66
N LEU A 133 14.46 5.45 -11.74
CA LEU A 133 15.10 5.56 -13.07
C LEU A 133 14.62 6.76 -13.92
N SER A 134 13.47 7.37 -13.60
CA SER A 134 13.02 8.58 -14.30
C SER A 134 13.81 9.82 -13.86
N GLU A 135 13.71 10.92 -14.60
CA GLU A 135 14.28 12.21 -14.20
C GLU A 135 13.91 12.63 -12.76
N PRO A 136 14.84 13.22 -11.98
CA PRO A 136 14.59 13.60 -10.57
C PRO A 136 13.35 14.46 -10.36
N ASN A 137 13.13 15.47 -11.21
CA ASN A 137 11.96 16.35 -11.11
C ASN A 137 10.65 15.59 -11.34
N LYS A 138 10.63 14.61 -12.25
CA LYS A 138 9.46 13.75 -12.47
C LYS A 138 9.16 12.89 -11.24
N ARG A 139 10.19 12.36 -10.57
CA ARG A 139 10.03 11.59 -9.32
C ARG A 139 9.44 12.45 -8.20
N HIS A 140 9.95 13.68 -8.01
CA HIS A 140 9.41 14.60 -7.01
C HIS A 140 7.94 14.95 -7.28
N GLN A 141 7.59 15.19 -8.54
CA GLN A 141 6.20 15.44 -8.93
C GLN A 141 5.30 14.22 -8.65
N ALA A 142 5.73 13.02 -9.04
CA ALA A 142 4.98 11.79 -8.78
C ALA A 142 4.81 11.52 -7.28
N TYR A 143 5.87 11.72 -6.48
CA TYR A 143 5.78 11.62 -5.03
C TYR A 143 4.77 12.61 -4.45
N ALA A 144 4.77 13.86 -4.92
CA ALA A 144 3.80 14.86 -4.47
C ALA A 144 2.35 14.48 -4.81
N VAL A 145 2.12 13.85 -5.97
CA VAL A 145 0.81 13.30 -6.35
C VAL A 145 0.37 12.21 -5.36
N LEU A 146 1.24 11.24 -5.08
CA LEU A 146 0.91 10.15 -4.14
C LEU A 146 0.69 10.66 -2.71
N ALA A 147 1.49 11.63 -2.25
CA ALA A 147 1.31 12.26 -0.94
C ALA A 147 -0.01 13.04 -0.85
N GLU A 148 -0.44 13.68 -1.93
CA GLU A 148 -1.75 14.36 -1.96
C GLU A 148 -2.91 13.36 -2.02
N ALA A 149 -2.77 12.27 -2.78
CA ALA A 149 -3.74 11.18 -2.81
C ALA A 149 -3.92 10.53 -1.42
N GLN A 150 -2.83 10.36 -0.67
CA GLN A 150 -2.88 9.89 0.71
C GLN A 150 -3.71 10.83 1.60
N LYS A 151 -3.47 12.15 1.53
CA LYS A 151 -4.22 13.13 2.32
C LYS A 151 -5.71 13.13 2.01
N LYS A 152 -6.08 12.81 0.77
CA LYS A 152 -7.49 12.70 0.32
C LYS A 152 -8.14 11.38 0.70
N GLY A 153 -7.35 10.36 1.06
CA GLY A 153 -7.83 9.01 1.35
C GLY A 153 -8.00 8.12 0.12
N ASP A 154 -7.51 8.55 -1.05
CA ASP A 154 -7.47 7.72 -2.27
C ASP A 154 -6.43 6.58 -2.15
N VAL A 155 -5.45 6.79 -1.27
CA VAL A 155 -4.43 5.83 -0.80
C VAL A 155 -4.36 5.96 0.72
N LYS A 156 -4.08 4.88 1.46
CA LYS A 156 -3.91 4.93 2.92
C LYS A 156 -2.52 5.47 3.33
#